data_AF-A0A3M8G9W9-F1
#
_entry.id   AF-A0A3M8G9W9-F1
#
_cell.length_a   1.000
_cell.length_b   1.000
_cell.length_c   1.000
_cell.angle_alpha   90.00
_cell.angle_beta   90.00
_cell.angle_gamma   90.00
#
_symmetry.space_group_name_H-M   'P 1'
#
loop_
_entity.id
_entity.type
_entity.pdbx_description
1 polymer ?
#
loop_
_entity_poly.entity_id
_entity_poly.type
_entity_poly.pdbx_seq_one_letter_code
_entity_poly.pdbx_strand_id
1 'polypeptide(L)'
;MQKRSCILLIVVSVMLYACPLMTPAPHYHTYSPINNSEINEVEVFCTPRVKVYHMFYHKDSKIEVCSKVFEDQSCTTIEKDTFFDKVKYTKTIRINDGRFHRLFVNDTLSIRINDSSKIHLFIPVD
;
A
#
# COMPACT_ATOMS: atom_id res chain seq x y z
N MET A 1 -36.07 14.13 39.13
CA MET A 1 -34.65 14.14 38.70
C MET A 1 -34.24 12.91 37.88
N GLN A 2 -34.98 11.80 37.92
CA GLN A 2 -34.61 10.52 37.28
C GLN A 2 -34.62 10.51 35.73
N LYS A 3 -35.48 11.29 35.07
CA LYS A 3 -35.58 11.35 33.59
C LYS A 3 -34.36 12.01 32.91
N ARG A 4 -33.64 12.90 33.61
CA ARG A 4 -32.47 13.60 33.04
C ARG A 4 -31.23 12.70 32.96
N SER A 5 -31.05 11.78 33.92
CA SER A 5 -29.94 10.82 33.92
C SER A 5 -30.06 9.77 32.82
N CYS A 6 -31.27 9.33 32.48
CA CYS A 6 -31.48 8.35 31.40
C CYS A 6 -31.10 8.90 30.02
N ILE A 7 -31.41 10.17 29.74
CA ILE A 7 -31.08 10.82 28.46
C ILE A 7 -29.56 10.97 28.31
N LEU A 8 -28.87 11.34 29.38
CA LEU A 8 -27.41 11.48 29.38
C LEU A 8 -26.70 10.15 29.07
N LEU A 9 -27.18 9.04 29.65
CA LEU A 9 -26.64 7.70 29.40
C LEU A 9 -26.86 7.24 27.95
N ILE A 10 -28.01 7.55 27.35
CA ILE A 10 -28.29 7.24 25.94
C ILE A 10 -27.38 8.05 25.02
N VAL A 11 -27.18 9.35 25.28
CA VAL A 11 -26.29 10.20 24.47
C VAL A 11 -24.84 9.74 24.56
N VAL A 12 -24.36 9.39 25.76
CA VAL A 12 -22.99 8.86 25.95
C VAL A 12 -22.83 7.51 25.25
N SER A 13 -23.83 6.63 25.34
CA SER A 13 -23.82 5.35 24.62
C SER A 13 -23.79 5.58 23.11
N VAL A 14 -24.64 6.46 22.57
CA VAL A 14 -24.64 6.80 21.14
C VAL A 14 -23.32 7.45 20.72
N MET A 15 -22.65 8.26 21.55
CA MET A 15 -21.34 8.83 21.24
C MET A 15 -20.22 7.77 21.25
N LEU A 16 -20.25 6.83 22.20
CA LEU A 16 -19.30 5.71 22.27
C LEU A 16 -19.52 4.70 21.14
N TYR A 17 -20.78 4.50 20.72
CA TYR A 17 -21.18 3.67 19.58
C TYR A 17 -21.30 4.44 18.25
N ALA A 18 -21.05 5.76 18.22
CA ALA A 18 -20.89 6.59 17.01
C ALA A 18 -19.41 6.66 16.58
N CYS A 19 -18.53 6.03 17.37
CA CYS A 19 -17.20 5.61 16.93
C CYS A 19 -17.13 4.10 16.60
N PRO A 20 -18.09 3.47 15.90
CA PRO A 20 -17.85 2.17 15.33
C PRO A 20 -17.07 2.44 14.03
N LEU A 21 -16.02 1.68 13.72
CA LEU A 21 -15.36 1.75 12.40
C LEU A 21 -14.51 3.02 12.13
N MET A 22 -13.48 3.28 12.94
CA MET A 22 -12.31 4.00 12.41
C MET A 22 -11.63 3.10 11.37
N THR A 23 -12.13 3.10 10.13
CA THR A 23 -11.33 2.57 9.02
C THR A 23 -10.07 3.42 8.96
N PRO A 24 -8.87 2.82 8.86
CA PRO A 24 -7.63 3.58 8.85
C PRO A 24 -7.69 4.65 7.76
N ALA A 25 -7.28 5.88 8.12
CA ALA A 25 -7.26 6.99 7.18
C ALA A 25 -6.30 6.68 6.02
N PRO A 26 -6.53 7.25 4.82
CA PRO A 26 -5.58 7.10 3.73
C PRO A 26 -4.18 7.56 4.14
N HIS A 27 -3.17 6.76 3.83
CA HIS A 27 -1.78 7.00 4.22
C HIS A 27 -0.81 6.35 3.21
N TYR A 28 0.48 6.62 3.37
CA TYR A 28 1.53 6.08 2.52
C TYR A 28 2.40 5.09 3.30
N HIS A 29 2.94 4.13 2.55
CA HIS A 29 4.02 3.24 2.96
C HIS A 29 5.11 3.29 1.90
N THR A 30 6.34 2.98 2.28
CA THR A 30 7.46 2.97 1.33
C THR A 30 8.23 1.67 1.43
N TYR A 31 8.72 1.19 0.29
CA TYR A 31 9.76 0.17 0.23
C TYR A 31 11.08 0.82 -0.20
N SER A 32 12.13 0.63 0.59
CA SER A 32 13.49 1.09 0.28
C SER A 32 14.37 -0.05 -0.25
N PRO A 33 15.31 0.24 -1.17
CA PRO A 33 16.20 -0.77 -1.73
C PRO A 33 17.21 -1.26 -0.69
N ILE A 34 17.45 -2.58 -0.64
CA ILE A 34 18.47 -3.18 0.25
C ILE A 34 19.89 -2.83 -0.22
N ASN A 35 20.10 -2.76 -1.53
CA ASN A 35 21.39 -2.47 -2.17
C ASN A 35 21.20 -1.37 -3.20
N ASN A 36 22.26 -0.59 -3.47
CA ASN A 36 22.26 0.55 -4.38
C ASN A 36 21.52 0.23 -5.71
N SER A 37 20.26 0.65 -5.78
CA SER A 37 19.31 0.33 -6.83
C SER A 37 19.10 1.55 -7.70
N GLU A 38 18.87 1.35 -8.98
CA GLU A 38 18.52 2.42 -9.93
C GLU A 38 17.16 3.06 -9.60
N ILE A 39 16.35 2.41 -8.76
CA ILE A 39 15.09 2.90 -8.22
C ILE A 39 15.30 3.28 -6.75
N ASN A 40 15.00 4.54 -6.41
CA ASN A 40 15.18 5.06 -5.06
C ASN A 40 14.21 4.46 -4.06
N GLU A 41 12.94 4.31 -4.43
CA GLU A 41 11.89 3.79 -3.56
C GLU A 41 10.67 3.34 -4.36
N VAL A 42 9.83 2.52 -3.73
CA VAL A 42 8.49 2.18 -4.21
C VAL A 42 7.49 2.62 -3.17
N GLU A 43 6.61 3.53 -3.54
CA GLU A 43 5.59 4.07 -2.66
C GLU A 43 4.30 3.25 -2.79
N VAL A 44 3.56 3.12 -1.70
CA VAL A 44 2.25 2.48 -1.67
C VAL A 44 1.26 3.42 -1.03
N PHE A 45 0.31 3.91 -1.84
CA PHE A 45 -0.84 4.65 -1.31
C PHE A 45 -1.90 3.68 -0.83
N CYS A 46 -2.27 3.81 0.44
CA CYS A 46 -3.18 2.90 1.13
C CYS A 46 -4.54 3.53 1.37
N THR A 47 -5.59 2.84 0.95
CA THR A 47 -6.98 3.05 1.40
C THR A 47 -7.52 1.75 2.00
N PRO A 48 -8.65 1.74 2.73
CA PRO A 48 -9.11 0.54 3.44
C PRO A 48 -9.27 -0.74 2.61
N ARG A 49 -9.49 -0.63 1.30
CA ARG A 49 -9.70 -1.77 0.39
C ARG A 49 -8.79 -1.80 -0.83
N VAL A 50 -8.03 -0.74 -1.07
CA VAL A 50 -7.22 -0.59 -2.29
C VAL A 50 -5.83 -0.09 -1.90
N LYS A 51 -4.83 -0.71 -2.50
CA LYS A 51 -3.41 -0.40 -2.34
C LYS A 51 -2.85 -0.08 -3.71
N VAL A 52 -2.24 1.08 -3.86
CA VAL A 52 -1.70 1.54 -5.14
C VAL A 52 -0.20 1.65 -4.99
N TYR A 53 0.50 0.67 -5.53
CA TYR A 53 1.95 0.70 -5.65
C TYR A 53 2.33 1.64 -6.77
N HIS A 54 3.35 2.46 -6.57
CA HIS A 54 3.93 3.24 -7.64
C HIS A 54 5.40 3.55 -7.47
N MET A 55 6.07 3.74 -8.61
CA MET A 55 7.43 4.25 -8.67
C MET A 55 7.67 4.97 -9.99
N PHE A 56 8.73 5.78 -10.02
CA PHE A 56 9.18 6.46 -11.23
C PHE A 56 10.41 5.77 -11.81
N TYR A 57 10.43 5.59 -13.13
CA TYR A 57 11.56 4.93 -13.79
C TYR A 57 11.72 5.36 -15.25
N HIS A 58 12.81 4.92 -15.90
CA HIS A 58 13.10 5.23 -17.29
C HIS A 58 11.96 4.79 -18.24
N LYS A 59 11.70 5.67 -19.21
CA LYS A 59 10.76 5.42 -20.30
C LYS A 59 11.16 4.14 -21.04
N ASP A 60 10.18 3.29 -21.32
CA ASP A 60 10.29 2.06 -22.12
C ASP A 60 10.88 0.84 -21.39
N SER A 61 10.75 0.84 -20.06
CA SER A 61 11.01 -0.34 -19.24
C SER A 61 9.77 -1.21 -19.12
N LYS A 62 9.94 -2.54 -19.21
CA LYS A 62 9.00 -3.54 -18.72
C LYS A 62 9.39 -3.87 -17.30
N ILE A 63 8.48 -3.67 -16.35
CA ILE A 63 8.79 -3.87 -14.93
C ILE A 63 7.86 -4.95 -14.39
N GLU A 64 8.48 -6.00 -13.86
CA GLU A 64 7.83 -7.08 -13.14
C GLU A 64 8.12 -6.94 -11.65
N VAL A 65 7.07 -7.01 -10.83
CA VAL A 65 7.14 -6.88 -9.38
C VAL A 65 6.55 -8.13 -8.76
N CYS A 66 7.26 -8.72 -7.79
CA CYS A 66 6.80 -9.82 -6.98
C CYS A 66 6.73 -9.37 -5.52
N SER A 67 5.64 -9.68 -4.84
CA SER A 67 5.41 -9.36 -3.43
C SER A 67 4.51 -10.40 -2.80
N LYS A 68 4.69 -10.68 -1.50
CA LYS A 68 3.80 -11.56 -0.73
C LYS A 68 2.41 -10.96 -0.52
N VAL A 69 2.29 -9.64 -0.70
CA VAL A 69 1.02 -8.91 -0.59
C VAL A 69 0.12 -9.17 -1.79
N PHE A 70 0.70 -9.55 -2.93
CA PHE A 70 -0.05 -9.82 -4.15
C PHE A 70 -0.78 -11.16 -3.98
N GLU A 71 -2.00 -11.26 -4.50
CA GLU A 71 -2.74 -12.52 -4.46
C GLU A 71 -1.90 -13.62 -5.14
N ASP A 72 -1.83 -14.79 -4.48
CA ASP A 72 -1.06 -15.95 -4.90
C ASP A 72 0.48 -15.78 -4.98
N GLN A 73 1.07 -14.81 -4.26
CA GLN A 73 2.52 -14.52 -4.29
C GLN A 73 3.06 -14.30 -5.71
N SER A 74 2.17 -13.93 -6.63
CA SER A 74 2.45 -13.92 -8.05
C SER A 74 3.24 -12.68 -8.45
N CYS A 75 4.23 -12.87 -9.32
CA CYS A 75 4.88 -11.76 -9.99
C CYS A 75 3.89 -11.14 -10.98
N THR A 76 3.83 -9.81 -11.04
CA THR A 76 2.94 -9.09 -11.95
C THR A 76 3.70 -8.00 -12.67
N THR A 77 3.42 -7.82 -13.96
CA THR A 77 3.89 -6.64 -14.68
C THR A 77 3.08 -5.43 -14.23
N ILE A 78 3.76 -4.33 -13.92
CA ILE A 78 3.12 -3.08 -13.49
C ILE A 78 2.87 -2.16 -14.68
N GLU A 79 1.77 -1.42 -14.61
CA GLU A 79 1.26 -0.64 -15.74
C GLU A 79 1.97 0.71 -15.84
N LYS A 80 2.36 1.09 -17.05
CA LYS A 80 3.00 2.37 -17.35
C LYS A 80 1.94 3.46 -17.48
N ASP A 81 2.13 4.55 -16.76
CA ASP A 81 1.33 5.77 -16.79
C ASP A 81 2.25 7.01 -16.87
N THR A 82 1.68 8.18 -17.12
CA THR A 82 2.40 9.46 -17.19
C THR A 82 1.84 10.43 -16.15
N PHE A 83 2.72 10.96 -15.29
CA PHE A 83 2.36 11.91 -14.24
C PHE A 83 3.29 13.11 -14.29
N PHE A 84 2.76 14.29 -14.65
CA PHE A 84 3.52 15.54 -14.84
C PHE A 84 4.81 15.32 -15.65
N ASP A 85 4.66 14.76 -16.85
CA ASP A 85 5.74 14.45 -17.81
C ASP A 85 6.78 13.41 -17.34
N LYS A 86 6.60 12.81 -16.16
CA LYS A 86 7.40 11.68 -15.69
C LYS A 86 6.68 10.37 -15.93
N VAL A 87 7.44 9.34 -16.31
CA VAL A 87 6.91 7.98 -16.45
C VAL A 87 6.75 7.39 -15.05
N LYS A 88 5.50 7.07 -14.71
CA LYS A 88 5.11 6.44 -13.45
C LYS A 88 4.67 5.03 -13.76
N TYR A 89 5.15 4.06 -13.00
CA TYR A 89 4.65 2.71 -13.08
C TYR A 89 3.77 2.43 -11.88
N THR A 90 2.59 1.84 -12.10
CA THR A 90 1.58 1.65 -11.06
C THR A 90 1.01 0.25 -11.03
N LYS A 91 0.62 -0.20 -9.84
CA LYS A 91 -0.18 -1.40 -9.66
C LYS A 91 -1.22 -1.18 -8.58
N THR A 92 -2.47 -1.38 -8.95
CA THR A 92 -3.59 -1.32 -8.02
C THR A 92 -3.96 -2.73 -7.57
N ILE A 93 -4.09 -2.91 -6.25
CA ILE A 93 -4.42 -4.19 -5.63
C ILE A 93 -5.59 -4.00 -4.67
N ARG A 94 -6.57 -4.89 -4.79
CA ARG A 94 -7.74 -4.88 -3.93
C ARG A 94 -7.52 -5.79 -2.73
N ILE A 95 -7.03 -5.23 -1.64
CA ILE A 95 -6.75 -5.96 -0.41
C ILE A 95 -7.21 -5.14 0.81
N ASN A 96 -7.80 -5.82 1.79
CA ASN A 96 -8.17 -5.21 3.05
C ASN A 96 -6.91 -4.72 3.79
N ASP A 97 -7.03 -3.53 4.39
CA ASP A 97 -5.96 -2.87 5.13
C ASP A 97 -5.26 -3.76 6.17
N GLY A 98 -6.02 -4.42 7.05
CA GLY A 98 -5.43 -5.26 8.09
C GLY A 98 -4.64 -6.45 7.53
N ARG A 99 -5.07 -7.01 6.39
CA ARG A 99 -4.31 -8.06 5.70
C ARG A 99 -3.04 -7.49 5.07
N PHE A 100 -3.14 -6.32 4.45
CA PHE A 100 -1.99 -5.62 3.87
C PHE A 100 -0.92 -5.38 4.93
N HIS A 101 -1.22 -4.67 6.02
CA HIS A 101 -0.20 -4.32 7.03
C HIS A 101 0.44 -5.54 7.66
N ARG A 102 -0.34 -6.60 7.92
CA ARG A 102 0.21 -7.86 8.44
C ARG A 102 1.22 -8.50 7.49
N LEU A 103 0.98 -8.43 6.17
CA LEU A 103 1.88 -8.98 5.16
C LEU A 103 3.05 -8.05 4.88
N PHE A 104 2.78 -6.74 4.82
CA PHE A 104 3.73 -5.67 4.52
C PHE A 104 4.95 -5.75 5.42
N VAL A 105 4.78 -5.82 6.75
CA VAL A 105 5.89 -5.81 7.73
C VAL A 105 6.98 -6.86 7.45
N ASN A 106 6.62 -8.02 6.88
CA ASN A 106 7.57 -9.11 6.58
C ASN A 106 7.69 -9.37 5.06
N ASP A 107 7.26 -8.41 4.25
CA ASP A 107 7.35 -8.50 2.81
C ASP A 107 8.76 -8.19 2.32
N THR A 108 9.08 -8.71 1.14
CA THR A 108 10.27 -8.32 0.39
C THR A 108 9.85 -8.19 -1.04
N LEU A 109 9.91 -6.98 -1.54
CA LEU A 109 9.47 -6.66 -2.88
C LEU A 109 10.65 -6.91 -3.83
N SER A 110 10.41 -7.75 -4.84
CA SER A 110 11.41 -8.14 -5.84
C SER A 110 11.03 -7.51 -7.17
N ILE A 111 11.91 -6.69 -7.74
CA ILE A 111 11.70 -6.02 -9.03
C ILE A 111 12.68 -6.57 -10.06
N ARG A 112 12.14 -6.92 -11.23
CA ARG A 112 12.87 -7.25 -12.44
C ARG A 112 12.54 -6.23 -13.54
N ILE A 113 13.58 -5.77 -14.23
CA ILE A 113 13.46 -4.77 -15.30
C ILE A 113 13.90 -5.41 -16.61
N ASN A 114 13.09 -5.25 -17.67
CA ASN A 114 13.37 -5.72 -19.03
C ASN A 114 13.80 -7.18 -19.11
N ASP A 115 13.16 -8.05 -18.33
CA ASP A 115 13.48 -9.49 -18.24
C ASP A 115 14.95 -9.78 -17.84
N SER A 116 15.62 -8.82 -17.19
CA SER A 116 16.98 -8.96 -16.67
C SER A 116 17.09 -10.09 -15.64
N SER A 117 18.26 -10.74 -15.58
CA SER A 117 18.59 -11.67 -14.50
C SER A 117 18.86 -10.97 -13.16
N LYS A 118 19.11 -9.65 -13.18
CA LYS A 118 19.30 -8.84 -11.97
C LYS A 118 17.96 -8.61 -11.29
N ILE A 119 17.89 -9.00 -10.01
CA ILE A 119 16.75 -8.78 -9.14
C ILE A 119 17.09 -7.64 -8.17
N HIS A 120 16.24 -6.62 -8.15
CA HIS A 120 16.33 -5.51 -7.21
C HIS A 120 15.41 -5.81 -6.03
N LEU A 121 15.97 -5.85 -4.82
CA LEU A 121 15.24 -6.20 -3.60
C LEU A 121 14.96 -4.95 -2.78
N PHE A 122 13.72 -4.84 -2.29
CA PHE A 122 13.26 -3.74 -1.45
C PHE A 122 12.58 -4.28 -0.21
N ILE A 123 12.76 -3.55 0.89
CA ILE A 123 12.15 -3.84 2.19
C ILE A 123 11.23 -2.69 2.62
N PRO A 124 10.14 -3.00 3.33
CA PRO A 124 9.32 -2.01 4.02
C PRO A 124 10.16 -1.05 4.87
N VAL A 125 9.84 0.24 4.81
CA VAL A 125 10.27 1.26 5.75
C VAL A 125 9.05 2.08 6.18
N ASP A 126 8.90 2.26 7.49
CA ASP A 126 7.83 3.08 8.10
C ASP A 126 8.17 4.58 8.07
#